data_AF-A0A354USS6-F1
#
_entry.id   AF-A0A354USS6-F1
#
_cell.length_a   1.000
_cell.length_b   1.000
_cell.length_c   1.000
_cell.angle_alpha   90.00
_cell.angle_beta   90.00
_cell.angle_gamma   90.00
#
_symmetry.space_group_name_H-M   'P 1'
#
loop_
_entity.id
_entity.type
_entity.pdbx_description
1 polymer ?
#
loop_
_entity_poly.entity_id
_entity_poly.type
_entity_poly.pdbx_seq_one_letter_code
_entity_poly.pdbx_strand_id
1 'polypeptide(L)'
;MSNVFSKYNKELAGVKIVDSKQAYVYNPKTKKYDLPNPSLDFVGKIDTAFSSFILKMNKPNSKTGYVDEVAALPKRLKNELVNHFYDKNGKRNKKTKAYLARTDKKGTRGAGVVK
;
A
#
# COMPACT_ATOMS: atom_id res chain seq x y z
N MET A 1 -3.66 28.56 13.73
CA MET A 1 -3.75 27.41 12.78
C MET A 1 -3.38 26.15 13.53
N SER A 2 -4.29 25.20 13.65
CA SER A 2 -4.21 24.07 14.58
C SER A 2 -3.32 22.93 14.07
N ASN A 3 -2.41 22.42 14.91
CA ASN A 3 -1.54 21.25 14.71
C ASN A 3 -2.29 19.90 14.61
N VAL A 4 -3.49 19.88 14.02
CA VAL A 4 -4.38 18.70 13.91
C VAL A 4 -3.85 17.69 12.87
N PHE A 5 -2.95 18.10 11.98
CA PHE A 5 -2.28 17.22 11.00
C PHE A 5 -1.23 16.28 11.61
N SER A 6 -0.91 16.36 12.90
CA SER A 6 0.22 15.64 13.50
C SER A 6 -0.04 14.15 13.80
N LYS A 7 -1.28 13.75 14.13
CA LYS A 7 -1.56 12.36 14.56
C LYS A 7 -1.41 11.33 13.42
N TYR A 8 -1.96 11.63 12.23
CA TYR A 8 -1.85 10.74 11.06
C TYR A 8 -0.44 10.68 10.47
N ASN A 9 0.36 11.74 10.63
CA ASN A 9 1.76 11.75 10.19
C ASN A 9 2.62 10.71 10.92
N LYS A 10 2.34 10.40 12.20
CA LYS A 10 3.09 9.38 12.95
C LYS A 10 2.72 7.95 12.51
N GLU A 11 1.44 7.69 12.25
CA GLU A 11 0.98 6.36 11.80
C GLU A 11 1.37 6.02 10.35
N LEU A 12 1.70 7.04 9.55
CA LEU A 12 2.16 6.92 8.17
C LEU A 12 3.69 7.05 8.04
N ALA A 13 4.41 7.36 9.13
CA ALA A 13 5.86 7.59 9.09
C ALA A 13 6.67 6.33 8.72
N GLY A 14 6.16 5.14 9.02
CA GLY A 14 6.80 3.87 8.68
C GLY A 14 6.19 3.14 7.47
N VAL A 15 5.25 3.78 6.76
CA VAL A 15 4.66 3.23 5.53
C VAL A 15 5.62 3.45 4.37
N LYS A 16 5.75 2.44 3.50
CA LYS A 16 6.48 2.50 2.23
C LYS A 16 5.59 2.06 1.08
N ILE A 17 5.97 2.49 -0.12
CA ILE A 17 5.36 2.03 -1.36
C ILE A 17 6.02 0.74 -1.82
N VAL A 18 5.18 -0.23 -2.13
CA VAL A 18 5.56 -1.59 -2.49
C VAL A 18 5.04 -1.92 -3.88
N ASP A 19 5.88 -2.57 -4.69
CA ASP A 19 5.54 -3.03 -6.03
C ASP A 19 4.58 -4.23 -5.98
N SER A 20 3.80 -4.42 -7.05
CA SER A 20 2.87 -5.56 -7.19
C SER A 20 3.53 -6.93 -6.93
N LYS A 21 4.79 -7.09 -7.33
CA LYS A 21 5.57 -8.33 -7.15
C LYS A 21 5.88 -8.66 -5.69
N GLN A 22 6.06 -7.62 -4.87
CA GLN A 22 6.33 -7.77 -3.44
C GLN A 22 5.03 -7.80 -2.63
N ALA A 23 3.99 -7.13 -3.14
CA ALA A 23 2.70 -7.01 -2.50
C ALA A 23 1.89 -8.32 -2.53
N TYR A 24 2.14 -9.21 -3.48
CA TYR A 24 1.43 -10.48 -3.63
C TYR A 24 2.38 -11.67 -3.61
N VAL A 25 1.89 -12.81 -3.12
CA VAL A 25 2.58 -14.09 -3.15
C VAL A 25 2.37 -14.74 -4.52
N TYR A 26 3.46 -15.16 -5.15
CA TYR A 26 3.41 -15.93 -6.39
C TYR A 26 2.95 -17.36 -6.09
N ASN A 27 1.88 -17.78 -6.76
CA ASN A 27 1.37 -19.14 -6.69
C ASN A 27 1.89 -19.94 -7.91
N PRO A 28 2.77 -20.93 -7.71
CA PRO A 28 3.36 -21.70 -8.81
C PRO A 28 2.33 -22.59 -9.53
N LYS A 29 1.22 -22.95 -8.87
CA LYS A 29 0.17 -23.79 -9.48
C LYS A 29 -0.67 -23.03 -10.50
N THR A 30 -1.03 -21.79 -10.18
CA THR A 30 -1.84 -20.92 -11.05
C THR A 30 -0.97 -20.01 -11.93
N LYS A 31 0.35 -19.98 -11.69
CA LYS A 31 1.33 -19.06 -12.30
C LYS A 31 0.92 -17.59 -12.16
N LYS A 32 0.22 -17.24 -11.07
CA LYS A 32 -0.34 -15.91 -10.81
C LYS A 32 -0.01 -15.43 -9.40
N TYR A 33 -0.12 -14.11 -9.22
CA TYR A 33 -0.01 -13.44 -7.93
C TYR A 33 -1.40 -13.33 -7.32
N ASP A 34 -1.75 -14.24 -6.41
CA ASP A 34 -3.15 -14.45 -6.00
C ASP A 34 -3.49 -13.85 -4.63
N LEU A 35 -2.52 -13.83 -3.70
CA LEU A 35 -2.75 -13.49 -2.29
C LEU A 35 -1.87 -12.31 -1.86
N PRO A 36 -2.39 -11.34 -1.09
CA PRO A 36 -1.55 -10.33 -0.46
C PRO A 36 -0.48 -10.99 0.41
N ASN A 37 0.74 -10.47 0.37
CA ASN A 37 1.86 -11.01 1.13
C ASN A 37 1.62 -10.92 2.66
N PRO A 38 1.48 -12.04 3.37
CA PRO A 38 1.18 -12.02 4.81
C PRO A 38 2.34 -11.47 5.66
N SER A 39 3.55 -11.39 5.11
CA SER A 39 4.71 -10.80 5.79
C SER A 39 4.68 -9.27 5.83
N LEU A 40 3.77 -8.63 5.08
CA LEU A 40 3.64 -7.18 4.99
C LEU A 40 2.32 -6.72 5.64
N ASP A 41 2.40 -5.71 6.49
CA ASP A 41 1.22 -5.08 7.08
C ASP A 41 0.69 -3.99 6.12
N PHE A 42 -0.27 -4.36 5.27
CA PHE A 42 -0.82 -3.46 4.26
C PHE A 42 -1.82 -2.46 4.83
N VAL A 43 -1.60 -1.19 4.51
CA VAL A 43 -2.54 -0.09 4.77
C VAL A 43 -3.59 -0.02 3.67
N GLY A 44 -3.17 -0.21 2.41
CA GLY A 44 -4.05 -0.11 1.26
C GLY A 44 -3.31 -0.12 -0.08
N LYS A 45 -4.01 0.29 -1.13
CA LYS A 45 -3.50 0.45 -2.48
C LYS A 45 -4.01 1.74 -3.10
N ILE A 46 -3.27 2.26 -4.07
CA ILE A 46 -3.66 3.39 -4.91
C ILE A 46 -3.64 2.90 -6.34
N ASP A 47 -4.75 3.12 -7.05
CA ASP A 47 -4.92 2.76 -8.46
C ASP A 47 -4.84 4.02 -9.31
N THR A 48 -4.17 3.96 -10.46
CA THR A 48 -4.12 5.10 -11.39
C THR A 48 -5.49 5.51 -11.91
N ALA A 49 -6.48 4.61 -11.92
CA ALA A 49 -7.87 4.94 -12.26
C ALA A 49 -8.57 5.76 -11.15
N PHE A 50 -8.12 5.63 -9.90
CA PHE A 50 -8.67 6.30 -8.72
C PHE A 50 -7.52 6.92 -7.92
N SER A 51 -6.76 7.81 -8.56
CA SER A 51 -5.51 8.34 -8.03
C SER A 51 -5.65 9.17 -6.76
N SER A 52 -6.85 9.69 -6.47
CA SER A 52 -7.15 10.45 -5.26
C SER A 52 -7.48 9.56 -4.06
N PHE A 53 -7.78 8.27 -4.25
CA PHE A 53 -8.26 7.39 -3.19
C PHE A 53 -7.24 6.31 -2.81
N ILE A 54 -7.14 6.09 -1.51
CA ILE A 54 -6.54 4.91 -0.91
C ILE A 54 -7.65 3.88 -0.74
N LEU A 55 -7.50 2.77 -1.44
CA LEU A 55 -8.43 1.65 -1.46
C LEU A 55 -7.89 0.48 -0.62
N LYS A 56 -8.77 -0.39 -0.14
CA LYS A 56 -8.37 -1.65 0.49
C LYS A 56 -7.66 -2.56 -0.51
N MET A 57 -6.81 -3.45 -0.02
CA MET A 57 -6.23 -4.52 -0.84
C MET A 57 -7.33 -5.36 -1.48
N ASN A 58 -7.12 -5.80 -2.72
CA ASN A 58 -8.02 -6.77 -3.34
C ASN A 58 -7.82 -8.12 -2.65
N LYS A 59 -8.83 -8.59 -1.93
CA LYS A 59 -8.90 -9.98 -1.46
C LYS A 59 -9.81 -10.77 -2.39
N PRO A 60 -9.50 -12.06 -2.64
CA PRO A 60 -10.38 -12.94 -3.40
C PRO A 60 -11.82 -12.88 -2.85
N ASN A 61 -12.81 -12.83 -3.74
CA ASN A 61 -14.23 -12.83 -3.41
C ASN A 61 -14.69 -11.67 -2.50
N SER A 62 -13.99 -10.52 -2.52
CA SER A 62 -14.38 -9.34 -1.75
C SER A 62 -14.40 -8.07 -2.60
N LYS A 63 -15.39 -7.22 -2.36
CA LYS A 63 -15.43 -5.88 -2.96
C LYS A 63 -14.35 -5.01 -2.32
N THR A 64 -13.62 -4.27 -3.15
CA THR A 64 -12.66 -3.26 -2.69
C THR A 64 -13.39 -2.15 -1.95
N GLY A 65 -12.93 -1.82 -0.74
CA GLY A 65 -13.48 -0.71 0.05
C GLY A 65 -12.62 0.55 -0.02
N TYR A 66 -13.21 1.69 0.31
CA TYR A 66 -12.49 2.93 0.57
C TYR A 66 -11.76 2.86 1.92
N VAL A 67 -10.60 3.49 2.02
CA VAL A 67 -9.83 3.64 3.26
C VAL A 67 -9.69 5.11 3.60
N ASP A 68 -9.06 5.89 2.72
CA ASP A 68 -8.75 7.31 2.96
C ASP A 68 -8.38 8.02 1.64
N GLU A 69 -8.04 9.30 1.70
CA GLU A 69 -7.57 10.08 0.55
C GLU A 69 -6.04 10.13 0.45
N VAL A 70 -5.52 10.20 -0.77
CA VAL A 70 -4.09 10.41 -1.03
C VAL A 70 -3.61 11.77 -0.50
N ALA A 71 -4.51 12.75 -0.35
CA ALA A 71 -4.23 14.03 0.26
C ALA A 71 -3.73 13.91 1.72
N ALA A 72 -4.19 12.90 2.45
CA ALA A 72 -3.78 12.62 3.84
C ALA A 72 -2.34 12.08 3.95
N LEU A 73 -1.73 11.62 2.84
CA LEU A 73 -0.37 11.08 2.88
C LEU A 73 0.69 12.17 3.18
N PRO A 74 1.73 11.83 3.94
CA PRO A 74 2.88 12.70 4.13
C PRO A 74 3.60 12.98 2.81
N LYS A 75 4.24 14.15 2.71
CA LYS A 75 4.96 14.62 1.50
C LYS A 75 5.97 13.58 0.99
N ARG A 76 6.67 12.89 1.90
CA ARG A 76 7.62 11.82 1.57
C ARG A 76 6.97 10.70 0.73
N LEU A 77 5.82 10.18 1.18
CA LEU A 77 5.10 9.12 0.47
C LEU A 77 4.55 9.60 -0.87
N LYS A 78 4.06 10.83 -0.95
CA LYS A 78 3.63 11.42 -2.22
C LYS A 78 4.77 11.46 -3.24
N ASN A 79 5.99 11.84 -2.81
CA ASN A 79 7.17 11.81 -3.66
C ASN A 79 7.56 10.39 -4.07
N GLU A 80 7.54 9.42 -3.14
CA GLU A 80 7.77 8.01 -3.46
C GLU A 80 6.73 7.51 -4.48
N LEU A 81 5.49 7.99 -4.43
CA LEU A 81 4.41 7.59 -5.32
C LEU A 81 4.63 8.11 -6.73
N VAL A 82 5.08 9.36 -6.87
CA VAL A 82 5.51 9.92 -8.15
C VAL A 82 6.66 9.09 -8.71
N ASN A 83 7.71 8.82 -7.93
CA ASN A 83 8.83 7.97 -8.35
C ASN A 83 8.43 6.52 -8.66
N HIS A 84 7.34 6.04 -8.06
CA HIS A 84 6.81 4.72 -8.35
C HIS A 84 6.10 4.68 -9.71
N PHE A 85 5.49 5.77 -10.19
CA PHE A 85 4.77 5.80 -11.48
C PHE A 85 5.56 6.44 -12.62
N TYR A 86 6.55 7.27 -12.32
CA TYR A 86 7.39 7.96 -13.28
C TYR A 86 8.84 7.54 -13.10
N ASP A 87 9.55 7.39 -14.21
CA ASP A 87 10.99 7.17 -14.19
C ASP A 87 11.76 8.48 -13.92
N LYS A 88 13.08 8.39 -13.77
CA LYS A 88 13.96 9.54 -13.54
C LYS A 88 13.93 10.58 -14.66
N ASN A 89 13.45 10.20 -15.84
CA ASN A 89 13.33 11.04 -17.03
C ASN A 89 11.92 11.65 -17.15
N GLY A 90 11.05 11.44 -16.17
CA GLY A 90 9.67 11.93 -16.16
C GLY A 90 8.72 11.16 -17.07
N LYS A 91 9.14 10.02 -17.64
CA LYS A 91 8.25 9.16 -18.44
C LYS A 91 7.45 8.23 -17.53
N ARG A 92 6.16 8.13 -17.81
CA ARG A 92 5.25 7.23 -17.09
C ARG A 92 5.63 5.77 -17.37
N ASN A 93 5.74 4.98 -16.31
CA ASN A 93 5.98 3.55 -16.43
C ASN A 93 4.67 2.76 -16.65
N LYS A 94 4.81 1.45 -16.91
CA LYS A 94 3.66 0.55 -17.14
C LYS A 94 2.94 0.14 -15.84
N LYS A 95 3.33 0.67 -14.68
CA LYS A 95 2.70 0.31 -13.40
C LYS A 95 1.38 1.07 -13.25
N THR A 96 0.33 0.35 -12.85
CA THR A 96 -1.02 0.91 -12.68
C THR A 96 -1.47 0.98 -11.23
N LYS A 97 -0.73 0.32 -10.33
CA LYS A 97 -1.08 0.18 -8.91
C LYS A 97 0.15 0.35 -8.04
N ALA A 98 -0.01 1.09 -6.95
CA ALA A 98 0.97 1.25 -5.88
C ALA A 98 0.37 0.68 -4.59
N TYR A 99 1.13 -0.10 -3.83
CA TYR A 99 0.66 -0.67 -2.57
C TYR A 99 1.34 0.02 -1.39
N LEU A 100 0.60 0.26 -0.32
CA LEU A 100 1.08 0.89 0.89
C LEU A 100 1.23 -0.18 1.97
N ALA A 101 2.46 -0.40 2.45
CA ALA A 101 2.74 -1.33 3.53
C ALA A 101 3.59 -0.69 4.63
N ARG A 102 3.30 -1.03 5.89
CA ARG A 102 4.12 -0.62 7.03
C ARG A 102 5.40 -1.45 7.10
N THR A 103 6.50 -0.79 7.42
CA THR A 103 7.83 -1.41 7.58
C THR A 103 8.24 -1.57 9.04
N ASP A 104 7.49 -0.92 9.92
CA ASP A 104 7.70 -0.77 11.36
C ASP A 104 7.01 -1.86 12.20
N LYS A 105 6.47 -2.91 11.56
CA LYS A 105 6.07 -4.14 12.25
C LYS A 105 6.53 -5.39 11.51
N LYS A 106 7.66 -5.96 11.96
CA LYS A 106 7.82 -7.42 11.94
C LYS A 106 6.60 -8.01 12.64
N GLY A 107 5.95 -8.97 11.99
CA GLY A 107 4.69 -9.55 12.41
C GLY A 107 4.63 -9.87 13.91
N THR A 108 3.74 -9.17 14.62
CA THR A 108 3.22 -9.58 15.93
C THR A 108 1.75 -9.17 16.03
N ARG A 109 0.94 -9.53 15.03
CA ARG A 109 -0.51 -9.68 15.19
C ARG A 109 -0.97 -10.85 14.33
N GLY A 110 -0.90 -12.05 14.89
CA GLY A 110 -1.37 -13.26 14.21
C GLY A 110 -0.85 -14.61 14.72
N ALA A 111 -0.06 -14.68 15.79
CA ALA A 111 -0.01 -15.90 16.60
C ALA A 111 -1.23 -15.83 17.54
N GLY A 112 -2.38 -16.29 17.02
CA GLY A 112 -3.51 -16.63 17.86
C GLY A 112 -3.04 -17.71 18.82
N VAL A 113 -2.94 -17.35 20.08
CA VAL A 113 -2.89 -18.28 21.20
C VAL A 113 -4.12 -19.16 21.06
N VAL A 114 -3.91 -20.41 20.63
CA VAL A 114 -4.84 -21.49 20.94
C VAL A 114 -4.77 -21.63 22.46
N LYS A 115 -5.85 -21.23 23.12
CA LYS A 115 -6.11 -21.60 24.51
C LYS A 115 -6.76 -22.98 24.52
#